data_AF-A0A3N5Q002-F1
#
_entry.id   AF-A0A3N5Q002-F1
#
_cell.length_a   1.000
_cell.length_b   1.000
_cell.length_c   1.000
_cell.angle_alpha   90.00
_cell.angle_beta   90.00
_cell.angle_gamma   90.00
#
_symmetry.space_group_name_H-M   'P 1'
#
loop_
_entity.id
_entity.type
_entity.pdbx_description
1 polymer ?
#
loop_
_entity_poly.entity_id
_entity_poly.type
_entity_poly.pdbx_seq_one_letter_code
_entity_poly.pdbx_strand_id
1 'polypeptide(L)'
;MNILEVSRRLNEVPEYVTMSQKAYGRDPDPFVITRAIASYERTLIGGTSLYDRFISTGDSAVLSASARRGMTLFFDARTSCSSCHGGTFFTDHRFANNGLSEVYADPGRERLTNDPADNALFKVPSLRNVERTPPYMHNGSVATLEDVLNHYNSGGKDHPHRHALIRPLGLTSDELRDIRTFLATLSDDD
;
A
#
# COMPACT_ATOMS: atom_id res chain seq x y z
N MET A 1 7.25 18.93 17.60
CA MET A 1 8.58 19.23 17.00
C MET A 1 8.34 19.64 15.55
N ASN A 2 8.87 20.78 15.10
CA ASN A 2 8.70 21.25 13.72
C ASN A 2 10.03 21.13 12.94
N ILE A 3 10.00 21.32 11.62
CA ILE A 3 11.17 21.12 10.76
C ILE A 3 12.33 22.09 11.05
N LEU A 4 12.04 23.29 11.59
CA LEU A 4 13.07 24.27 11.96
C LEU A 4 13.84 23.79 13.20
N GLU A 5 13.13 23.22 14.17
CA GLU A 5 13.76 22.63 15.35
C GLU A 5 14.61 21.41 15.00
N VAL A 6 14.14 20.57 14.06
CA VAL A 6 14.95 19.45 13.54
C VAL A 6 16.23 19.97 12.89
N SER A 7 16.14 20.98 12.02
CA SER A 7 17.30 21.62 11.40
C SER A 7 18.30 22.13 12.43
N ARG A 8 17.82 22.84 13.47
CA ARG A 8 18.67 23.33 14.56
C ARG A 8 19.43 22.19 15.25
N ARG A 9 18.75 21.11 15.62
CA ARG A 9 19.38 19.93 16.26
C ARG A 9 20.38 19.22 15.35
N LEU A 10 20.10 19.12 14.04
CA LEU A 10 21.03 18.51 13.10
C LEU A 10 22.31 19.36 12.91
N ASN A 11 22.21 20.69 13.02
CA ASN A 11 23.36 21.58 12.98
C ASN A 11 24.25 21.48 14.24
N GLU A 12 23.75 20.94 15.35
CA GLU A 12 24.55 20.69 16.57
C GLU A 12 25.46 19.46 16.44
N VAL A 13 25.31 18.66 15.37
CA VAL A 13 26.12 17.47 15.09
C VAL A 13 27.09 17.76 13.92
N PRO A 14 28.40 18.00 14.19
CA PRO A 14 29.36 18.38 13.15
C PRO A 14 29.46 17.40 11.96
N GLU A 15 29.25 16.10 12.24
CA GLU A 15 29.21 15.04 11.22
C GLU A 15 28.11 15.30 10.18
N TYR A 16 26.90 15.65 10.62
CA TYR A 16 25.78 15.94 9.71
C TYR A 16 25.99 17.22 8.92
N VAL A 17 26.59 18.25 9.51
CA VAL A 17 26.99 19.46 8.78
C VAL A 17 27.97 19.12 7.67
N THR A 18 29.00 18.33 7.99
CA THR A 18 30.01 17.89 7.01
C THR A 18 29.40 17.05 5.89
N MET A 19 28.54 16.07 6.22
CA MET A 19 27.84 15.25 5.23
C MET A 19 26.90 16.07 4.35
N SER A 20 26.18 17.02 4.95
CA SER A 20 25.26 17.92 4.24
C SER A 20 26.01 18.82 3.26
N GLN A 21 27.11 19.44 3.69
CA GLN A 21 27.96 20.27 2.84
C GLN A 21 28.54 19.46 1.67
N LYS A 22 28.99 18.23 1.92
CA LYS A 22 29.51 17.34 0.87
C LYS A 22 28.44 16.96 -0.17
N ALA A 23 27.22 16.66 0.27
CA ALA A 23 26.16 16.16 -0.62
C ALA A 23 25.38 17.29 -1.32
N TYR A 24 25.20 18.43 -0.67
CA TYR A 24 24.29 19.49 -1.12
C TYR A 24 24.90 20.90 -1.13
N GLY A 25 26.13 21.09 -0.62
CA GLY A 25 26.78 22.41 -0.53
C GLY A 25 26.09 23.39 0.43
N ARG A 26 25.37 22.84 1.42
CA ARG A 26 24.56 23.60 2.39
C ARG A 26 24.60 22.91 3.75
N ASP A 27 24.35 23.66 4.81
CA ASP A 27 24.10 23.10 6.14
C ASP A 27 22.74 22.38 6.19
N PRO A 28 22.47 21.52 7.20
CA PRO A 28 21.20 20.84 7.37
C PRO A 28 20.03 21.82 7.54
N ASP A 29 19.35 22.17 6.45
CA ASP A 29 18.16 23.01 6.41
C ASP A 29 16.93 22.19 5.95
N PRO A 30 15.70 22.74 5.96
CA PRO A 30 14.52 22.02 5.50
C PRO A 30 14.64 21.47 4.06
N PHE A 31 15.39 22.16 3.20
CA PHE A 31 15.63 21.71 1.82
C PHE A 31 16.49 20.44 1.80
N VAL A 32 17.59 20.41 2.56
CA VAL A 32 18.47 19.25 2.68
C VAL A 32 17.74 18.08 3.33
N ILE A 33 17.07 18.31 4.45
CA ILE A 33 16.44 17.24 5.25
C ILE A 33 15.43 16.46 4.40
N THR A 34 14.51 17.18 3.75
CA THR A 34 13.47 16.57 2.91
C THR A 34 14.06 15.81 1.72
N ARG A 35 15.12 16.32 1.09
CA ARG A 35 15.75 15.68 -0.07
C ARG A 35 16.63 14.50 0.30
N ALA A 36 17.33 14.57 1.42
CA ALA A 36 18.14 13.47 1.93
C ALA A 36 17.24 12.26 2.23
N ILE A 37 16.13 12.48 2.96
CA ILE A 37 15.15 11.42 3.25
C ILE A 37 14.55 10.88 1.95
N ALA A 38 14.02 11.74 1.08
CA ALA A 38 13.43 11.29 -0.19
C ALA A 38 14.45 10.54 -1.08
N SER A 39 15.73 10.92 -1.04
CA SER A 39 16.78 10.23 -1.80
C SER A 39 17.10 8.87 -1.22
N TYR A 40 17.15 8.74 0.10
CA TYR A 40 17.28 7.45 0.78
C TYR A 40 16.08 6.54 0.49
N GLU A 41 14.86 7.05 0.58
CA GLU A 41 13.63 6.28 0.28
C GLU A 41 13.63 5.72 -1.15
N ARG A 42 14.19 6.43 -2.14
CA ARG A 42 14.34 5.92 -3.52
C ARG A 42 15.34 4.78 -3.67
N THR A 43 16.20 4.54 -2.67
CA THR A 43 17.11 3.39 -2.63
C THR A 43 16.50 2.16 -1.98
N LEU A 44 15.35 2.31 -1.31
CA LEU A 44 14.58 1.20 -0.72
C LEU A 44 13.81 0.46 -1.82
N ILE A 45 14.56 -0.14 -2.74
CA ILE A 45 14.04 -0.84 -3.91
C ILE A 45 13.89 -2.32 -3.55
N GLY A 46 12.65 -2.82 -3.58
CA GLY A 46 12.34 -4.24 -3.56
C GLY A 46 12.38 -4.86 -4.96
N GLY A 47 11.87 -6.09 -5.12
CA GLY A 47 11.86 -6.77 -6.41
C GLY A 47 12.38 -8.20 -6.37
N THR A 48 12.44 -8.80 -5.18
CA THR A 48 12.98 -10.15 -4.95
C THR A 48 11.87 -11.15 -4.61
N SER A 49 10.60 -10.72 -4.65
CA SER A 49 9.46 -11.53 -4.27
C SER A 49 9.30 -12.78 -5.17
N LEU A 50 8.58 -13.78 -4.66
CA LEU A 50 8.21 -14.97 -5.46
C LEU A 50 7.46 -14.57 -6.74
N TYR A 51 6.59 -13.57 -6.67
CA TYR A 51 5.92 -13.02 -7.84
C TYR A 51 6.89 -12.37 -8.83
N ASP A 52 7.87 -11.60 -8.37
CA ASP A 52 8.88 -10.99 -9.26
C ASP A 52 9.74 -12.07 -9.94
N ARG A 53 10.11 -13.14 -9.22
CA ARG A 53 10.76 -14.33 -9.80
C ARG A 53 9.89 -15.01 -10.86
N PHE A 54 8.59 -15.17 -10.59
CA PHE A 54 7.65 -15.74 -11.55
C PHE A 54 7.57 -14.90 -12.83
N ILE A 55 7.44 -13.57 -12.71
CA ILE A 55 7.35 -12.67 -13.87
C ILE A 55 8.66 -12.64 -14.68
N SER A 56 9.82 -12.61 -14.01
CA SER A 56 11.13 -12.54 -14.69
C SER A 56 11.53 -13.84 -15.38
N THR A 57 11.19 -14.99 -14.81
CA THR A 57 11.55 -16.31 -15.37
C THR A 57 10.49 -16.90 -16.29
N GLY A 58 9.21 -16.52 -16.10
CA GLY A 58 8.06 -17.20 -16.70
C GLY A 58 7.80 -18.61 -16.15
N ASP A 59 8.56 -19.06 -15.15
CA ASP A 59 8.42 -20.39 -14.59
C ASP A 59 7.28 -20.44 -13.57
N SER A 60 6.15 -21.02 -14.01
CA SER A 60 4.98 -21.21 -13.15
C SER A 60 5.25 -22.06 -11.91
N ALA A 61 6.29 -22.91 -11.91
CA ALA A 61 6.64 -23.78 -10.78
C ALA A 61 7.17 -22.98 -9.57
N VAL A 62 7.60 -21.72 -9.76
CA VAL A 62 7.99 -20.80 -8.68
C VAL A 62 6.82 -20.55 -7.72
N LEU A 63 5.59 -20.51 -8.24
CA LEU A 63 4.38 -20.32 -7.43
C LEU A 63 3.81 -21.68 -7.01
N SER A 64 3.21 -21.76 -5.82
CA SER A 64 2.44 -22.95 -5.45
C SER A 64 1.15 -23.06 -6.28
N ALA A 65 0.54 -24.25 -6.34
CA ALA A 65 -0.75 -24.41 -7.03
C ALA A 65 -1.85 -23.51 -6.45
N SER A 66 -1.83 -23.28 -5.14
CA SER A 66 -2.75 -22.37 -4.44
C SER A 66 -2.48 -20.91 -4.82
N ALA A 67 -1.21 -20.48 -4.82
CA ALA A 67 -0.83 -19.13 -5.26
C ALA A 67 -1.25 -18.86 -6.72
N ARG A 68 -1.10 -19.84 -7.62
CA ARG A 68 -1.54 -19.69 -9.02
C ARG A 68 -3.05 -19.51 -9.14
N ARG A 69 -3.85 -20.30 -8.41
CA ARG A 69 -5.31 -20.13 -8.38
C ARG A 69 -5.70 -18.76 -7.80
N GLY A 70 -5.04 -18.34 -6.72
CA GLY A 70 -5.21 -17.03 -6.11
C GLY A 70 -4.87 -15.88 -7.04
N MET A 71 -3.79 -16.03 -7.81
CA MET A 71 -3.40 -15.07 -8.84
C MET A 71 -4.48 -14.97 -9.93
N THR A 72 -4.96 -16.11 -10.45
CA THR A 72 -6.06 -16.11 -11.42
C THR A 72 -7.27 -15.36 -10.86
N LEU A 73 -7.69 -15.68 -9.63
CA LEU A 73 -8.79 -15.00 -8.96
C LEU A 73 -8.55 -13.50 -8.83
N PHE A 74 -7.35 -13.07 -8.45
CA PHE A 74 -7.01 -11.67 -8.25
C PHE A 74 -7.11 -10.83 -9.54
N PHE A 75 -6.76 -11.43 -10.68
CA PHE A 75 -6.84 -10.77 -11.99
C PHE A 75 -8.18 -11.02 -12.72
N ASP A 76 -9.07 -11.85 -12.16
CA ASP A 76 -10.35 -12.19 -12.76
C ASP A 76 -11.37 -11.04 -12.68
N ALA A 77 -12.18 -10.89 -13.73
CA ALA A 77 -13.25 -9.88 -13.77
C ALA A 77 -14.28 -10.07 -12.64
N ARG A 78 -14.47 -11.29 -12.15
CA ARG A 78 -15.39 -11.62 -11.06
C ARG A 78 -15.00 -10.94 -9.75
N THR A 79 -13.69 -10.87 -9.44
CA THR A 79 -13.19 -10.24 -8.20
C THR A 79 -12.78 -8.79 -8.40
N SER A 80 -12.28 -8.44 -9.60
CA SER A 80 -11.82 -7.09 -9.96
C SER A 80 -10.74 -6.49 -9.04
N CYS A 81 -10.01 -7.29 -8.26
CA CYS A 81 -8.98 -6.78 -7.34
C CYS A 81 -7.91 -5.95 -8.08
N SER A 82 -7.46 -6.45 -9.22
CA SER A 82 -6.44 -5.82 -10.07
C SER A 82 -6.89 -4.50 -10.71
N SER A 83 -8.19 -4.18 -10.73
CA SER A 83 -8.70 -2.92 -11.29
C SER A 83 -8.26 -1.71 -10.48
N CYS A 84 -8.03 -1.87 -9.17
CA CYS A 84 -7.42 -0.86 -8.30
C CYS A 84 -5.98 -1.24 -7.93
N HIS A 85 -5.71 -2.53 -7.73
CA HIS A 85 -4.40 -3.05 -7.34
C HIS A 85 -3.63 -3.65 -8.52
N GLY A 86 -3.44 -2.84 -9.57
CA GLY A 86 -2.77 -3.25 -10.81
C GLY A 86 -1.34 -2.74 -10.94
N GLY A 87 -0.69 -3.11 -12.04
CA GLY A 87 0.66 -2.65 -12.40
C GLY A 87 1.76 -3.20 -11.49
N THR A 88 2.98 -2.67 -11.67
CA THR A 88 4.19 -3.17 -10.99
C THR A 88 4.13 -3.08 -9.47
N PHE A 89 3.40 -2.11 -8.92
CA PHE A 89 3.29 -1.89 -7.48
C PHE A 89 1.96 -2.35 -6.89
N PHE A 90 1.09 -2.99 -7.66
CA PHE A 90 -0.25 -3.40 -7.20
C PHE A 90 -1.06 -2.24 -6.61
N THR A 91 -1.01 -1.10 -7.30
CA THR A 91 -1.77 0.11 -7.00
C THR A 91 -1.87 0.95 -8.27
N ASP A 92 -3.03 1.53 -8.51
CA ASP A 92 -3.25 2.52 -9.55
C ASP A 92 -3.00 3.96 -9.06
N HIS A 93 -2.55 4.11 -7.81
CA HIS A 93 -2.31 5.37 -7.10
C HIS A 93 -3.53 6.30 -6.99
N ARG A 94 -4.73 5.83 -7.33
CA ARG A 94 -5.97 6.60 -7.19
C ARG A 94 -6.45 6.58 -5.74
N PHE A 95 -7.54 7.29 -5.50
CA PHE A 95 -8.19 7.37 -4.21
C PHE A 95 -9.56 6.72 -4.31
N ALA A 96 -9.89 5.87 -3.36
CA ALA A 96 -11.16 5.14 -3.34
C ALA A 96 -11.62 4.96 -1.89
N ASN A 97 -12.93 4.76 -1.73
CA ASN A 97 -13.52 4.29 -0.49
C ASN A 97 -13.88 2.81 -0.65
N ASN A 98 -13.30 1.96 0.18
CA ASN A 98 -13.53 0.51 0.13
C ASN A 98 -14.71 0.03 0.99
N GLY A 99 -15.52 0.96 1.52
CA GLY A 99 -16.67 0.68 2.36
C GLY A 99 -16.31 0.15 3.75
N LEU A 100 -15.14 0.44 4.31
CA LEU A 100 -14.75 -0.01 5.66
C LEU A 100 -15.80 0.37 6.74
N SER A 101 -16.41 1.53 6.62
CA SER A 101 -17.44 2.04 7.55
C SER A 101 -18.50 2.84 6.80
N GLU A 102 -19.69 2.99 7.40
CA GLU A 102 -20.71 3.93 6.91
C GLU A 102 -20.37 5.38 7.28
N VAL A 103 -19.59 5.56 8.35
CA VAL A 103 -19.15 6.87 8.84
C VAL A 103 -17.67 6.82 9.16
N TYR A 104 -16.92 7.79 8.64
CA TYR A 104 -15.49 7.95 8.88
C TYR A 104 -15.24 9.20 9.72
N ALA A 105 -14.40 9.07 10.74
CA ALA A 105 -13.94 10.22 11.53
C ALA A 105 -12.86 11.03 10.78
N ASP A 106 -12.05 10.36 9.95
CA ASP A 106 -11.09 10.98 9.04
C ASP A 106 -11.76 11.19 7.68
N PRO A 107 -11.92 12.45 7.20
CA PRO A 107 -12.51 12.73 5.89
C PRO A 107 -11.59 12.35 4.72
N GLY A 108 -10.37 11.86 4.99
CA GLY A 108 -9.45 11.36 3.98
C GLY A 108 -8.96 12.47 3.06
N ARG A 109 -9.11 12.27 1.75
CA ARG A 109 -8.64 13.21 0.72
C ARG A 109 -9.29 14.60 0.82
N GLU A 110 -10.54 14.68 1.24
CA GLU A 110 -11.26 15.96 1.40
C GLU A 110 -10.51 16.94 2.31
N ARG A 111 -9.76 16.47 3.32
CA ARG A 111 -8.96 17.33 4.21
C ARG A 111 -7.96 18.23 3.45
N LEU A 112 -7.51 17.78 2.27
CA LEU A 112 -6.59 18.53 1.43
C LEU A 112 -7.31 19.33 0.35
N THR A 113 -8.40 18.80 -0.21
CA THR A 113 -9.06 19.37 -1.39
C THR A 113 -10.21 20.31 -1.04
N ASN A 114 -10.81 20.16 0.13
CA ASN A 114 -12.09 20.78 0.55
C ASN A 114 -13.25 20.50 -0.40
N ASP A 115 -13.18 19.42 -1.18
CA ASP A 115 -14.28 18.96 -2.05
C ASP A 115 -15.06 17.84 -1.33
N PRO A 116 -16.36 18.02 -1.03
CA PRO A 116 -17.17 16.99 -0.41
C PRO A 116 -17.20 15.67 -1.20
N ALA A 117 -17.01 15.69 -2.52
CA ALA A 117 -16.93 14.46 -3.33
C ALA A 117 -15.69 13.60 -3.02
N ASP A 118 -14.66 14.18 -2.40
CA ASP A 118 -13.45 13.49 -1.95
C ASP A 118 -13.59 12.92 -0.52
N ASN A 119 -14.75 13.06 0.13
CA ASN A 119 -14.96 12.59 1.50
C ASN A 119 -14.74 11.08 1.61
N ALA A 120 -13.91 10.70 2.58
CA ALA A 120 -13.51 9.34 2.92
C ALA A 120 -12.88 8.57 1.75
N LEU A 121 -12.28 9.27 0.78
CA LEU A 121 -11.43 8.64 -0.22
C LEU A 121 -9.99 8.54 0.29
N PHE A 122 -9.42 7.34 0.24
CA PHE A 122 -8.04 7.07 0.66
C PHE A 122 -7.24 6.53 -0.52
N LYS A 123 -5.95 6.85 -0.56
CA LYS A 123 -5.05 6.37 -1.61
C LYS A 123 -5.01 4.84 -1.58
N VAL A 124 -5.23 4.20 -2.72
CA VAL A 124 -5.07 2.75 -2.88
C VAL A 124 -3.61 2.39 -2.55
N PRO A 125 -3.34 1.58 -1.50
CA PRO A 125 -1.97 1.23 -1.14
C PRO A 125 -1.38 0.22 -2.14
N SER A 126 -0.05 0.22 -2.25
CA SER A 126 0.67 -0.89 -2.88
C SER A 126 0.40 -2.17 -2.07
N LEU A 127 0.24 -3.31 -2.76
CA LEU A 127 0.17 -4.63 -2.10
C LEU A 127 1.52 -5.33 -1.98
N ARG A 128 2.62 -4.72 -2.46
CA ARG A 128 3.97 -5.23 -2.15
C ARG A 128 4.18 -5.25 -0.64
N ASN A 129 4.73 -6.35 -0.13
CA ASN A 129 4.99 -6.58 1.28
C ASN A 129 3.73 -6.50 2.18
N VAL A 130 2.52 -6.71 1.63
CA VAL A 130 1.27 -6.61 2.39
C VAL A 130 1.16 -7.66 3.50
N GLU A 131 1.73 -8.86 3.33
CA GLU A 131 1.71 -9.86 4.41
C GLU A 131 2.54 -9.44 5.64
N ARG A 132 3.51 -8.54 5.45
CA ARG A 132 4.48 -8.13 6.48
C ARG A 132 4.11 -6.83 7.20
N THR A 133 2.96 -6.23 6.86
CA THR A 133 2.58 -4.89 7.33
C THR A 133 1.23 -4.84 8.06
N PRO A 134 0.90 -5.78 8.97
CA PRO A 134 -0.27 -5.62 9.82
C PRO A 134 -0.06 -4.49 10.86
N PRO A 135 -1.15 -3.88 11.37
CA PRO A 135 -2.53 -4.06 10.95
C PRO A 135 -2.87 -3.25 9.68
N TYR A 136 -4.04 -3.53 9.10
CA TYR A 136 -4.47 -3.07 7.78
C TYR A 136 -5.48 -1.92 7.83
N MET A 137 -5.75 -1.37 6.64
CA MET A 137 -6.56 -0.18 6.37
C MET A 137 -5.88 1.12 6.80
N HIS A 138 -6.47 2.27 6.42
CA HIS A 138 -5.89 3.60 6.69
C HIS A 138 -5.72 3.91 8.19
N ASN A 139 -6.49 3.23 9.05
CA ASN A 139 -6.54 3.45 10.49
C ASN A 139 -6.03 2.26 11.32
N GLY A 140 -5.49 1.21 10.68
CA GLY A 140 -4.99 0.02 11.38
C GLY A 140 -6.07 -0.79 12.13
N SER A 141 -7.35 -0.64 11.78
CA SER A 141 -8.46 -1.29 12.50
C SER A 141 -8.64 -2.78 12.18
N VAL A 142 -8.02 -3.28 11.11
CA VAL A 142 -8.19 -4.66 10.64
C VAL A 142 -6.92 -5.45 10.91
N ALA A 143 -6.99 -6.50 11.74
CA ALA A 143 -5.78 -7.16 12.24
C ALA A 143 -5.08 -8.07 11.22
N THR A 144 -5.86 -8.80 10.40
CA THR A 144 -5.33 -9.86 9.54
C THR A 144 -5.70 -9.67 8.07
N LEU A 145 -4.90 -10.20 7.16
CA LEU A 145 -5.26 -10.26 5.73
C LEU A 145 -6.54 -11.06 5.49
N GLU A 146 -6.84 -12.04 6.34
CA GLU A 146 -8.07 -12.81 6.23
C GLU A 146 -9.29 -11.94 6.51
N ASP A 147 -9.22 -11.09 7.53
CA ASP A 147 -10.28 -10.10 7.81
C ASP A 147 -10.41 -9.07 6.67
N VAL A 148 -9.29 -8.66 6.06
CA VAL A 148 -9.31 -7.79 4.87
C VAL A 148 -10.05 -8.45 3.72
N LEU A 149 -9.73 -9.72 3.41
CA LEU A 149 -10.38 -10.45 2.33
C LEU A 149 -11.86 -10.72 2.63
N ASN A 150 -12.20 -11.02 3.88
CA ASN A 150 -13.60 -11.17 4.31
C ASN A 150 -14.39 -9.86 4.16
N HIS A 151 -13.78 -8.72 4.49
CA HIS A 151 -14.38 -7.40 4.25
C HIS A 151 -14.76 -7.21 2.78
N TYR A 152 -13.82 -7.43 1.85
CA TYR A 152 -14.11 -7.33 0.43
C TYR A 152 -15.14 -8.37 -0.04
N ASN A 153 -15.06 -9.61 0.47
CA ASN A 153 -16.01 -10.66 0.12
C ASN A 153 -17.45 -10.32 0.52
N SER A 154 -17.62 -9.56 1.61
CA SER A 154 -18.92 -9.07 2.08
C SER A 154 -19.50 -7.90 1.26
N GLY A 155 -18.66 -7.21 0.47
CA GLY A 155 -19.05 -6.01 -0.27
C GLY A 155 -19.02 -4.70 0.55
N GLY A 156 -18.43 -4.72 1.74
CA GLY A 156 -18.29 -3.54 2.60
C GLY A 156 -19.61 -2.96 3.10
N LYS A 157 -19.51 -1.83 3.81
CA LYS A 157 -20.59 -1.04 4.40
C LYS A 157 -21.14 -0.01 3.42
N ASP A 158 -22.37 0.44 3.67
CA ASP A 158 -23.07 1.37 2.80
C ASP A 158 -22.62 2.82 3.04
N HIS A 159 -21.54 3.22 2.37
CA HIS A 159 -21.06 4.60 2.34
C HIS A 159 -21.39 5.24 0.98
N PRO A 160 -21.87 6.49 0.91
CA PRO A 160 -22.24 7.15 -0.36
C PRO A 160 -21.14 7.17 -1.42
N HIS A 161 -19.87 7.30 -1.01
CA HIS A 161 -18.71 7.29 -1.90
C HIS A 161 -18.03 5.93 -2.04
N ARG A 162 -18.61 4.85 -1.51
CA ARG A 162 -18.07 3.50 -1.68
C ARG A 162 -17.90 3.22 -3.17
N HIS A 163 -16.72 2.74 -3.56
CA HIS A 163 -16.41 2.46 -4.95
C HIS A 163 -17.34 1.35 -5.50
N ALA A 164 -17.85 1.51 -6.73
CA ALA A 164 -18.87 0.62 -7.31
C ALA A 164 -18.42 -0.85 -7.49
N LEU A 165 -17.11 -1.09 -7.55
CA LEU A 165 -16.55 -2.46 -7.61
C LEU A 165 -16.62 -3.20 -6.26
N ILE A 166 -16.87 -2.48 -5.15
CA ILE A 166 -16.98 -3.09 -3.83
C ILE A 166 -18.40 -3.63 -3.67
N ARG A 167 -18.53 -4.93 -3.92
CA ARG A 167 -19.79 -5.68 -3.90
C ARG A 167 -19.54 -7.08 -3.33
N PRO A 168 -20.56 -7.78 -2.84
CA PRO A 168 -20.39 -9.15 -2.39
C PRO A 168 -19.80 -10.01 -3.51
N LEU A 169 -18.73 -10.75 -3.20
CA LEU A 169 -18.00 -11.56 -4.19
C LEU A 169 -18.43 -13.03 -4.17
N GLY A 170 -18.96 -13.51 -3.04
CA GLY A 170 -19.41 -14.89 -2.90
C GLY A 170 -18.27 -15.92 -2.97
N LEU A 171 -17.04 -15.50 -2.64
CA LEU A 171 -15.87 -16.36 -2.62
C LEU A 171 -15.98 -17.37 -1.48
N THR A 172 -15.63 -18.61 -1.79
CA THR A 172 -15.51 -19.69 -0.82
C THR A 172 -14.28 -19.49 0.07
N SER A 173 -14.24 -20.19 1.21
CA SER A 173 -13.05 -20.18 2.10
C SER A 173 -11.77 -20.62 1.40
N ASP A 174 -11.87 -21.52 0.42
CA ASP A 174 -10.71 -22.00 -0.34
C ASP A 174 -10.21 -20.96 -1.33
N GLU A 175 -11.12 -20.23 -2.00
CA GLU A 175 -10.76 -19.12 -2.88
C GLU A 175 -10.16 -17.95 -2.11
N LEU A 176 -10.68 -17.62 -0.92
CA LEU A 176 -10.09 -16.61 -0.04
C LEU A 176 -8.68 -17.01 0.38
N ARG A 177 -8.47 -18.29 0.76
CA ARG A 177 -7.15 -18.82 1.11
C ARG A 177 -6.19 -18.74 -0.07
N ASP A 178 -6.65 -19.12 -1.27
CA ASP A 178 -5.83 -19.04 -2.48
C ASP A 178 -5.39 -17.60 -2.77
N ILE A 179 -6.29 -16.62 -2.68
CA ILE A 179 -5.95 -15.19 -2.84
C ILE A 179 -4.95 -14.76 -1.77
N ARG A 180 -5.15 -15.12 -0.49
CA ARG A 180 -4.19 -14.83 0.59
C ARG A 180 -2.81 -15.42 0.27
N THR A 181 -2.76 -16.65 -0.20
CA THR A 181 -1.52 -17.33 -0.60
C THR A 181 -0.86 -16.63 -1.79
N PHE A 182 -1.62 -16.07 -2.73
CA PHE A 182 -1.07 -15.20 -3.77
C PHE A 182 -0.49 -13.91 -3.21
N LEU A 183 -1.20 -13.21 -2.31
CA LEU A 183 -0.72 -11.96 -1.70
C LEU A 183 0.59 -12.15 -0.93
N ALA A 184 0.79 -13.32 -0.29
CA ALA A 184 2.05 -13.70 0.35
C ALA A 184 3.25 -13.67 -0.62
N THR A 185 3.03 -14.00 -1.90
CA THR A 185 4.08 -14.02 -2.93
C THR A 185 4.57 -12.62 -3.33
N LEU A 186 3.89 -11.57 -2.87
CA LEU A 186 4.22 -10.17 -3.11
C LEU A 186 5.19 -9.60 -2.07
N SER A 187 5.65 -10.43 -1.13
CA SER A 187 6.64 -10.04 -0.13
C SER A 187 8.06 -10.35 -0.63
N ASP A 188 8.95 -9.39 -0.49
CA ASP A 188 10.39 -9.57 -0.76
C ASP A 188 10.99 -10.58 0.25
N ASP A 189 12.12 -11.21 -0.11
CA ASP A 189 12.74 -12.28 0.68
C ASP A 189 13.52 -11.77 1.92
N ASP A 190 13.54 -10.46 2.18
CA ASP A 190 14.36 -9.81 3.23
C ASP A 190 13.97 -10.15 4.68
#